data_AF-A0A4Y2FJK0-F1
#
_entry.id   AF-A0A4Y2FJK0-F1
#
_cell.length_a   1.000
_cell.length_b   1.000
_cell.length_c   1.000
_cell.angle_alpha   90.00
_cell.angle_beta   90.00
_cell.angle_gamma   90.00
#
_symmetry.space_group_name_H-M   'P 1'
#
loop_
_entity.id
_entity.type
_entity.pdbx_description
1 polymer ?
#
loop_
_entity_poly.entity_id
_entity_poly.type
_entity_poly.pdbx_seq_one_letter_code
_entity_poly.pdbx_strand_id
1 'polypeptide(L)'
;MDDNARPHRALLVEEFLESEDIRRMDWPDRSPDLNPIEHVWDAQGRAIATRNPPPSTIQEMKTAFLNEWDQFPQEMINCLI
;
A
#
# COMPACT_ATOMS: atom_id res chain seq x y z
N MET A 1 -3.86 10.13 3.89
CA MET A 1 -2.70 10.45 3.05
C MET A 1 -2.85 9.69 1.74
N ASP A 2 -2.60 10.32 0.59
CA ASP A 2 -2.54 9.69 -0.73
C ASP A 2 -1.44 10.36 -1.57
N ASP A 3 -1.19 9.86 -2.79
CA ASP A 3 -0.09 10.29 -3.68
C ASP A 3 -0.47 11.41 -4.67
N ASN A 4 -1.64 12.05 -4.49
CA ASN A 4 -2.19 13.04 -5.41
C ASN A 4 -2.44 12.54 -6.85
N ALA A 5 -2.49 11.22 -7.10
CA ALA A 5 -2.80 10.72 -8.44
C ALA A 5 -4.14 11.28 -8.95
N ARG A 6 -4.25 11.46 -10.27
CA ARG A 6 -5.45 12.05 -10.90
C ARG A 6 -6.77 11.41 -10.45
N PRO A 7 -6.90 10.07 -10.29
CA PRO A 7 -8.11 9.45 -9.75
C PRO A 7 -8.43 9.89 -8.32
N HIS A 8 -7.42 10.09 -7.47
CA HIS A 8 -7.62 10.56 -6.09
C HIS A 8 -8.11 12.02 -6.05
N ARG A 9 -7.79 12.81 -7.06
CA ARG A 9 -8.21 14.21 -7.22
C ARG A 9 -9.48 14.37 -8.06
N ALA A 10 -10.18 13.29 -8.38
CA ALA A 10 -11.47 13.37 -9.05
C ALA A 10 -12.54 13.93 -8.09
N LEU A 11 -13.45 14.76 -8.60
CA LEU A 11 -14.54 15.35 -7.82
C LEU A 11 -15.34 14.31 -7.04
N LEU A 12 -15.66 13.18 -7.68
CA LEU A 12 -16.37 12.07 -7.04
C LEU A 12 -15.66 11.54 -5.79
N VAL A 13 -14.32 11.51 -5.82
CA VAL A 13 -13.51 11.07 -4.67
C VAL A 13 -13.50 12.15 -3.60
N GLU A 14 -13.44 13.43 -3.97
CA GLU A 14 -13.53 14.54 -3.01
C GLU A 14 -14.87 14.56 -2.27
N GLU A 15 -15.99 14.47 -3.00
CA GLU A 15 -17.34 14.40 -2.41
C GLU A 15 -17.50 13.18 -1.48
N PHE A 16 -16.94 12.03 -1.87
CA PHE A 16 -16.95 10.84 -1.03
C PHE A 16 -16.18 11.04 0.28
N LEU A 17 -14.95 11.57 0.21
CA LEU A 17 -14.14 11.84 1.39
C LEU A 17 -14.81 12.84 2.34
N GLU A 18 -15.47 13.86 1.79
CA GLU A 18 -16.28 14.80 2.58
C GLU A 18 -17.47 14.12 3.25
N SER A 19 -18.20 13.24 2.54
CA SER A 19 -19.35 12.53 3.10
C SER A 19 -18.99 11.55 4.23
N GLU A 20 -17.77 11.01 4.19
CA GLU A 20 -17.24 10.08 5.19
C GLU A 20 -16.45 10.80 6.32
N ASP A 21 -16.41 12.14 6.33
CA ASP A 21 -15.62 12.97 7.26
C ASP A 21 -14.12 12.61 7.28
N ILE A 22 -13.59 12.16 6.13
CA ILE A 22 -12.19 11.79 5.97
C ILE A 22 -11.40 13.01 5.52
N ARG A 23 -10.57 13.55 6.41
CA ARG A 23 -9.67 14.65 6.07
C ARG A 23 -8.47 14.15 5.27
N ARG A 24 -8.27 14.73 4.09
CA ARG A 24 -7.05 14.53 3.32
C ARG A 24 -5.88 15.29 3.97
N MET A 25 -4.71 14.65 3.99
CA MET A 25 -3.46 15.27 4.40
C MET A 25 -2.84 15.94 3.18
N ASP A 26 -2.32 17.16 3.36
CA ASP A 26 -1.54 17.82 2.31
C ASP A 26 -0.25 17.04 2.06
N TRP A 27 -0.05 16.62 0.81
CA TRP A 27 1.08 15.80 0.41
C TRP A 27 1.86 16.46 -0.73
N PRO A 28 3.19 16.56 -0.63
CA PRO A 28 4.01 17.10 -1.72
C PRO A 28 4.02 16.16 -2.93
N ASP A 29 3.90 16.73 -4.12
CA ASP A 29 3.99 15.98 -5.37
C ASP A 29 5.34 15.26 -5.48
N ARG A 30 5.33 14.06 -6.09
CA ARG A 30 6.53 13.25 -6.39
C ARG A 30 7.36 12.86 -5.15
N SER A 31 6.70 12.60 -4.03
CA SER A 31 7.35 12.11 -2.80
C SER A 31 6.93 10.68 -2.46
N PRO A 32 7.24 9.67 -3.31
CA PRO A 32 6.89 8.27 -3.05
C PRO A 32 7.66 7.70 -1.85
N ASP A 33 8.86 8.22 -1.59
CA ASP A 33 9.72 7.90 -0.45
C ASP A 33 9.08 8.20 0.90
N LEU A 34 8.16 9.17 0.94
CA LEU A 34 7.42 9.52 2.13
C LEU A 34 6.17 8.67 2.32
N ASN A 35 5.71 7.93 1.29
CA ASN A 35 4.46 7.18 1.35
C ASN A 35 4.67 5.82 2.04
N PRO A 36 4.09 5.59 3.24
CA PRO A 36 4.31 4.35 3.99
C PRO A 36 3.94 3.08 3.21
N ILE A 37 2.97 3.17 2.30
CA ILE A 37 2.50 2.01 1.52
C ILE A 37 3.57 1.48 0.56
N GLU A 38 4.43 2.35 0.02
CA GLU A 38 5.50 1.97 -0.91
C GLU A 38 6.54 1.09 -0.20
N HIS A 39 6.90 1.45 1.04
CA HIS A 39 7.81 0.66 1.87
C HIS A 39 7.23 -0.71 2.23
N VAL A 40 5.93 -0.78 2.49
CA VAL A 40 5.24 -2.05 2.76
C VAL A 40 5.21 -2.93 1.51
N TRP A 41 4.88 -2.37 0.34
CA TRP A 41 4.89 -3.11 -0.93
C TRP A 41 6.27 -3.64 -1.29
N ASP A 42 7.32 -2.85 -1.09
CA ASP A 42 8.70 -3.25 -1.35
C ASP A 42 9.15 -4.39 -0.41
N ALA A 43 8.83 -4.31 0.89
CA ALA A 43 9.10 -5.37 1.85
C ALA A 43 8.36 -6.67 1.51
N GLN A 44 7.08 -6.57 1.16
CA GLN A 44 6.27 -7.73 0.78
C GLN A 44 6.72 -8.35 -0.55
N GLY A 45 7.07 -7.52 -1.54
CA GLY A 45 7.60 -7.96 -2.83
C GLY A 45 8.91 -8.75 -2.66
N ARG A 46 9.81 -8.29 -1.79
CA ARG A 46 11.02 -9.03 -1.43
C ARG A 46 10.71 -10.38 -0.77
N ALA A 47 9.78 -10.41 0.19
CA ALA A 47 9.40 -11.64 0.87
C ALA A 47 8.89 -12.69 -0.13
N ILE A 48 7.97 -12.29 -1.02
CA ILE A 48 7.42 -13.17 -2.08
C ILE A 48 8.53 -13.63 -3.03
N ALA A 49 9.46 -12.76 -3.42
CA ALA A 49 10.56 -13.10 -4.33
C ALA A 49 11.54 -14.15 -3.76
N THR A 50 11.63 -14.26 -2.42
CA THR A 50 12.49 -15.26 -1.76
C THR A 50 11.81 -16.63 -1.58
N ARG A 51 10.52 -16.77 -1.92
CA ARG A 51 9.78 -18.02 -1.76
C ARG A 51 10.31 -19.11 -2.68
N ASN A 52 10.31 -20.34 -2.19
CA ASN A 52 10.71 -21.52 -2.94
C ASN A 52 9.71 -22.68 -2.74
N PRO A 53 9.03 -23.16 -3.79
CA PRO A 53 9.08 -22.65 -5.17
C PRO A 53 8.46 -21.24 -5.28
N PRO A 54 8.86 -20.44 -6.27
CA PRO A 54 8.20 -19.17 -6.54
C PRO A 54 6.76 -19.41 -7.02
N PRO A 55 5.80 -18.52 -6.68
CA PRO A 55 4.45 -18.61 -7.18
C PRO A 55 4.43 -18.48 -8.71
N SER A 56 3.75 -19.42 -9.37
CA SER A 56 3.71 -19.57 -10.82
C SER A 56 2.34 -19.26 -11.43
N THR A 57 1.29 -19.21 -10.60
CA THR A 57 -0.06 -18.85 -11.02
C THR A 57 -0.57 -17.61 -10.29
N ILE A 58 -1.59 -16.95 -10.86
CA ILE A 58 -2.27 -15.82 -10.20
C ILE A 58 -2.82 -16.25 -8.83
N GLN A 59 -3.31 -17.49 -8.72
CA GLN A 59 -3.85 -17.99 -7.45
C GLN A 59 -2.75 -18.18 -6.41
N GLU A 60 -1.62 -18.77 -6.79
CA GLU A 60 -0.46 -18.91 -5.91
C GLU A 60 0.11 -17.56 -5.50
N MET A 61 0.13 -16.58 -6.40
CA MET A 61 0.57 -15.22 -6.11
C MET A 61 -0.37 -14.55 -5.09
N LYS A 62 -1.68 -14.68 -5.25
CA LYS A 62 -2.67 -14.18 -4.26
C LYS A 62 -2.49 -14.82 -2.90
N THR A 63 -2.32 -16.14 -2.86
CA THR A 63 -2.09 -16.87 -1.60
C THR A 63 -0.77 -16.46 -0.96
N ALA A 64 0.32 -16.35 -1.72
CA ALA A 64 1.60 -15.88 -1.22
C ALA A 64 1.48 -14.47 -0.63
N PHE A 65 0.83 -13.55 -1.35
CA PHE A 65 0.62 -12.18 -0.89
C PHE A 65 -0.12 -12.11 0.44
N LEU A 66 -1.24 -12.84 0.57
CA LEU A 66 -2.02 -12.88 1.81
C LEU A 66 -1.23 -13.51 2.97
N ASN A 67 -0.45 -14.55 2.71
CA ASN A 67 0.37 -15.20 3.74
C ASN A 67 1.52 -14.28 4.22
N GLU A 68 2.17 -13.56 3.32
CA GLU A 68 3.20 -12.58 3.71
C GLU A 68 2.58 -11.39 4.45
N TRP A 69 1.37 -10.97 4.07
CA TRP A 69 0.64 -9.91 4.77
C TRP A 69 0.31 -10.29 6.23
N ASP A 70 -0.21 -11.51 6.44
CA ASP A 70 -0.59 -12.00 7.76
C ASP A 70 0.62 -12.13 8.70
N GLN A 71 1.80 -12.39 8.14
CA GLN A 71 3.06 -12.48 8.88
C GLN A 71 3.80 -11.13 9.00
N PHE A 72 3.28 -10.06 8.41
CA PHE A 72 3.96 -8.77 8.38
C PHE A 72 4.00 -8.16 9.78
N PRO A 73 5.19 -7.89 10.36
CA PRO A 73 5.26 -7.39 11.73
C PRO A 73 4.61 -6.01 11.87
N GLN A 74 3.73 -5.84 12.86
CA GLN A 74 3.10 -4.57 13.13
C GLN A 74 4.13 -3.48 13.49
N GLU A 75 5.25 -3.87 14.10
CA GLU A 75 6.37 -2.97 14.41
C GLU A 75 6.96 -2.34 13.15
N MET A 76 7.02 -3.09 12.04
CA MET A 76 7.48 -2.53 10.77
C MET A 76 6.52 -1.47 10.25
N ILE A 77 5.21 -1.68 10.38
CA ILE A 77 4.21 -0.67 10.01
C ILE A 77 4.38 0.56 10.91
N ASN A 78 4.50 0.39 12.21
CA ASN A 78 4.59 1.49 13.17
C ASN A 78 5.84 2.37 12.98
N CYS A 79 6.91 1.83 12.41
CA CYS A 79 8.12 2.61 12.07
C CYS A 79 7.97 3.49 10.82
N LEU A 80 6.88 3.34 10.06
CA LEU A 80 6.64 4.06 8.81
C LEU A 80 5.66 5.24 8.96
N ILE A 81 5.05 5.42 10.14
CA ILE A 81 3.99 6.42 10.41
C ILE A 81 4.49 7.48 11.38
#